data_AF-A0A8C1H1Y2-F1
#
_entry.id   AF-A0A8C1H1Y2-F1
#
_cell.length_a   1.000
_cell.length_b   1.000
_cell.length_c   1.000
_cell.angle_alpha   90.00
_cell.angle_beta   90.00
_cell.angle_gamma   90.00
#
_symmetry.space_group_name_H-M   'P 1'
#
loop_
_entity.id
_entity.type
_entity.pdbx_description
1 polymer ?
#
loop_
_entity_poly.entity_id
_entity_poly.type
_entity_poly.pdbx_seq_one_letter_code
_entity_poly.pdbx_strand_id
1 'polypeptide(L)'
;PLMPCDSFSFVDGVCITADCTQSASRLIENMDPTVNPCDNFYQYACGGWLKKNIIPETSSRYSTFDILRDELEVVLKGVLEREESRSSSSLTKAKVLYRSCTNESVIEQRGGTPLFTVLQDVFEWPIATDDWDTNYGMNWRAEDAIAKLNEKYGKQVLISFFIGTDDRDSNAHIIHFDQPSLGLSSRDYYVCTGPYEEACVTYENFMTDLAKLIRTDRGLKVNDTNIRQEVARVMMMEKEIANATDTPEDRNNPVLLYNKMPLEILNNNFTLEFDSRAIYGTTSEPAVWRQCAIYVNNNMENAVGRLYVEEAFPGDSKDMMITNITDVFVSNLDDLAWMDAETKKAAGEKARAIRERIGFSENIMNNTYLDQEYQDLSYRAEEYFENILKNLEFGQKKRLKKLKIKVNKEEWITGAAVVNAFYSSSRNQIVFPAGILQPPFFGKGQPWSLNYGGIGMVIGHEITHGFDDNGRNFDKDGDLKDWWTPSSTQKFHELSKCIVDQYGSYSWDLANGQNLNGNNTLGENIADNGGIRQSYQAYQNYVKKHGKEAPLPGIDLNHEQLFFLNFAQVWCGTHRPEHAVNSIKTDVHSPGKFRVLGSLQNFPEFAKAFQCQKNTNMVPEKICRVW
;
A
#
# COMPACT_ATOMS: atom_id res chain seq x y z
N PRO A 1 -45.99 -20.54 -27.58
CA PRO A 1 -45.16 -20.67 -26.37
C PRO A 1 -43.84 -19.92 -26.56
N LEU A 2 -43.71 -18.74 -25.95
CA LEU A 2 -42.42 -18.05 -25.87
C LEU A 2 -41.54 -18.80 -24.87
N MET A 3 -40.30 -19.13 -25.25
CA MET A 3 -39.31 -19.65 -24.31
C MET A 3 -38.93 -18.56 -23.29
N PRO A 4 -38.60 -18.91 -22.03
CA PRO A 4 -38.05 -17.96 -21.07
C PRO A 4 -36.68 -17.44 -21.56
N CYS A 5 -36.38 -16.17 -21.27
CA CYS A 5 -35.13 -15.52 -21.68
C CYS A 5 -33.86 -16.12 -21.05
N ASP A 6 -33.98 -16.94 -20.00
CA ASP A 6 -32.87 -17.64 -19.34
C ASP A 6 -32.19 -18.72 -20.22
N SER A 7 -32.72 -18.95 -21.43
CA SER A 7 -32.23 -19.96 -22.38
C SER A 7 -30.99 -19.53 -23.20
N PHE A 8 -30.47 -18.32 -23.02
CA PHE A 8 -29.34 -17.77 -23.80
C PHE A 8 -28.01 -17.64 -23.01
N SER A 9 -27.89 -18.21 -21.81
CA SER A 9 -26.65 -18.10 -21.02
C SER A 9 -25.50 -19.00 -21.52
N PHE A 10 -25.83 -20.05 -22.30
CA PHE A 10 -24.86 -21.04 -22.78
C PHE A 10 -25.15 -21.46 -24.23
N VAL A 11 -24.08 -21.70 -25.01
CA VAL A 11 -24.15 -22.34 -26.35
C VAL A 11 -23.14 -23.49 -26.37
N ASP A 12 -23.59 -24.69 -26.77
CA ASP A 12 -22.80 -25.93 -26.75
C ASP A 12 -22.09 -26.23 -25.41
N GLY A 13 -22.67 -25.74 -24.31
CA GLY A 13 -22.13 -25.87 -22.95
C GLY A 13 -21.09 -24.80 -22.56
N VAL A 14 -20.72 -23.89 -23.46
CA VAL A 14 -19.82 -22.75 -23.25
C VAL A 14 -20.62 -21.55 -22.72
N CYS A 15 -20.08 -20.82 -21.74
CA CYS A 15 -20.70 -19.61 -21.20
C CYS A 15 -20.64 -18.47 -22.22
N ILE A 16 -21.79 -17.89 -22.58
CA ILE A 16 -21.88 -16.77 -23.55
C ILE A 16 -22.50 -15.50 -22.96
N THR A 17 -22.52 -15.37 -21.63
CA THR A 17 -22.91 -14.12 -20.97
C THR A 17 -21.93 -12.99 -21.31
N ALA A 18 -22.37 -11.74 -21.14
CA ALA A 18 -21.51 -10.58 -21.34
C ALA A 18 -20.27 -10.64 -20.43
N ASP A 19 -20.44 -10.98 -19.16
CA ASP A 19 -19.36 -11.11 -18.18
C ASP A 19 -18.34 -12.21 -18.56
N CYS A 20 -18.81 -13.39 -18.99
CA CYS A 20 -17.95 -14.47 -19.47
C CYS A 20 -17.17 -14.04 -20.73
N THR A 21 -17.82 -13.36 -21.67
CA THR A 21 -17.20 -12.91 -22.92
C THR A 21 -16.15 -11.82 -22.66
N GLN A 22 -16.45 -10.84 -21.80
CA GLN A 22 -15.51 -9.79 -21.40
C GLN A 22 -14.32 -10.37 -20.64
N SER A 23 -14.58 -11.30 -19.71
CA SER A 23 -13.53 -12.01 -18.98
C SER A 23 -12.59 -12.76 -19.90
N ALA A 24 -13.15 -13.48 -20.89
CA ALA A 24 -12.37 -14.24 -21.88
C ALA A 24 -11.55 -13.34 -22.80
N SER A 25 -12.12 -12.24 -23.34
CA SER A 25 -11.38 -11.29 -24.17
C SER A 25 -10.13 -10.76 -23.45
N ARG A 26 -10.30 -10.29 -22.20
CA ARG A 26 -9.19 -9.81 -21.37
C ARG A 26 -8.14 -10.90 -21.12
N LEU A 27 -8.56 -12.13 -20.79
CA LEU A 27 -7.64 -13.25 -20.57
C LEU A 27 -6.78 -13.52 -21.81
N ILE A 28 -7.41 -13.57 -22.99
CA ILE A 28 -6.79 -13.84 -24.29
C ILE A 28 -5.86 -12.69 -24.73
N GLU A 29 -6.27 -11.43 -24.56
CA GLU A 29 -5.47 -10.26 -24.94
C GLU A 29 -4.19 -10.10 -24.11
N ASN A 30 -4.23 -10.50 -22.84
CA ASN A 30 -3.11 -10.35 -21.92
C ASN A 30 -2.08 -11.48 -22.04
N MET A 31 -2.50 -12.70 -22.41
CA MET A 31 -1.64 -13.88 -22.47
C MET A 31 -0.79 -13.95 -23.74
N ASP A 32 0.30 -14.71 -23.67
CA ASP A 32 1.16 -15.07 -24.80
C ASP A 32 1.23 -16.60 -24.94
N PRO A 33 0.33 -17.21 -25.75
CA PRO A 33 0.26 -18.67 -25.90
C PRO A 33 1.48 -19.26 -26.63
N THR A 34 2.41 -18.43 -27.12
CA THR A 34 3.66 -18.92 -27.73
C THR A 34 4.71 -19.36 -26.69
N VAL A 35 4.51 -18.97 -25.43
CA VAL A 35 5.40 -19.33 -24.32
C VAL A 35 4.85 -20.54 -23.56
N ASN A 36 5.71 -21.50 -23.24
CA ASN A 36 5.33 -22.64 -22.43
C ASN A 36 5.02 -22.20 -20.98
N PRO A 37 3.80 -22.46 -20.45
CA PRO A 37 3.44 -22.09 -19.08
C PRO A 37 4.35 -22.71 -18.01
N CYS A 38 5.01 -23.84 -18.31
CA CYS A 38 5.93 -24.52 -17.38
C CYS A 38 7.36 -23.96 -17.39
N ASP A 39 7.71 -23.10 -18.35
CA ASP A 39 9.03 -22.48 -18.46
C ASP A 39 9.02 -21.04 -17.93
N ASN A 40 7.97 -20.26 -18.21
CA ASN A 40 7.78 -18.92 -17.64
C ASN A 40 6.29 -18.56 -17.61
N PHE A 41 5.62 -18.88 -16.50
CA PHE A 41 4.18 -18.63 -16.39
C PHE A 41 3.82 -17.13 -16.42
N TYR A 42 4.71 -16.25 -15.96
CA TYR A 42 4.46 -14.80 -16.02
C TYR A 42 4.43 -14.31 -17.47
N GLN A 43 5.40 -14.73 -18.30
CA GLN A 43 5.40 -14.38 -19.72
C GLN A 43 4.23 -15.03 -20.47
N TYR A 44 3.86 -16.27 -20.13
CA TYR A 44 2.64 -16.90 -20.67
C TYR A 44 1.37 -16.11 -20.29
N ALA A 45 1.22 -15.68 -19.04
CA ALA A 45 0.01 -15.01 -18.57
C ALA A 45 -0.11 -13.53 -18.98
N CYS A 46 1.02 -12.83 -19.10
CA CYS A 46 1.10 -11.38 -19.27
C CYS A 46 1.87 -10.92 -20.52
N GLY A 47 2.41 -11.81 -21.35
CA GLY A 47 3.24 -11.44 -22.48
C GLY A 47 2.53 -10.64 -23.57
N GLY A 48 1.21 -10.83 -23.74
CA GLY A 48 0.36 -9.99 -24.58
C GLY A 48 0.18 -8.59 -23.98
N TRP A 49 -0.07 -8.52 -22.67
CA TRP A 49 -0.18 -7.24 -21.94
C TRP A 49 1.13 -6.44 -22.03
N LEU A 50 2.29 -7.09 -21.84
CA LEU A 50 3.62 -6.47 -21.93
C LEU A 50 3.98 -5.99 -23.35
N LYS A 51 3.43 -6.62 -24.40
CA LYS A 51 3.58 -6.19 -25.80
C LYS A 51 2.65 -5.02 -26.16
N LYS A 52 1.49 -4.93 -25.52
CA LYS A 52 0.43 -3.94 -25.79
C LYS A 52 0.62 -2.62 -25.04
N ASN A 53 1.18 -2.67 -23.82
CA ASN A 53 1.25 -1.52 -22.92
C ASN A 53 2.67 -0.94 -22.82
N ILE A 54 2.75 0.39 -22.82
CA ILE A 54 3.96 1.17 -22.54
C ILE A 54 3.71 1.94 -21.25
N ILE A 55 4.70 2.05 -20.37
CA ILE A 55 4.58 2.83 -19.13
C ILE A 55 4.31 4.31 -19.51
N PRO A 56 3.23 4.96 -19.04
CA PRO A 56 3.00 6.38 -19.29
C PRO A 56 4.14 7.25 -18.76
N GLU A 57 4.38 8.41 -19.36
CA GLU A 57 5.47 9.33 -18.94
C GLU A 57 5.25 9.91 -17.53
N THR A 58 4.00 9.97 -17.07
CA THR A 58 3.64 10.36 -15.68
C THR A 58 3.74 9.21 -14.67
N SER A 59 4.25 8.05 -15.07
CA SER A 59 4.19 6.80 -14.30
C SER A 59 5.56 6.15 -14.18
N SER A 60 5.92 5.77 -12.95
CA SER A 60 7.17 5.07 -12.62
C SER A 60 7.07 3.56 -12.80
N ARG A 61 5.85 3.02 -12.71
CA ARG A 61 5.45 1.65 -13.05
C ARG A 61 4.07 1.68 -13.72
N TYR A 62 3.71 0.60 -14.41
CA TYR A 62 2.36 0.41 -14.92
C TYR A 62 1.94 -1.05 -14.79
N SER A 63 0.70 -1.29 -14.37
CA SER A 63 0.20 -2.63 -14.06
C SER A 63 -1.33 -2.67 -14.07
N THR A 64 -1.92 -3.87 -13.95
CA THR A 64 -3.35 -4.06 -13.70
C THR A 64 -3.86 -3.22 -12.52
N PHE A 65 -3.10 -3.09 -11.44
CA PHE A 65 -3.45 -2.23 -10.30
C PHE A 65 -3.42 -0.75 -10.64
N ASP A 66 -2.45 -0.31 -11.44
CA ASP A 66 -2.30 1.11 -11.80
C ASP A 66 -3.38 1.53 -12.82
N ILE A 67 -3.76 0.66 -13.76
CA ILE A 67 -4.92 0.85 -14.66
C ILE A 67 -6.21 1.05 -13.85
N LEU A 68 -6.47 0.19 -12.86
CA LEU A 68 -7.67 0.30 -12.02
C LEU A 68 -7.66 1.56 -11.12
N ARG A 69 -6.47 2.07 -10.76
CA ARG A 69 -6.33 3.36 -10.08
C ARG A 69 -6.64 4.51 -11.03
N ASP A 70 -6.12 4.50 -12.26
CA ASP A 70 -6.46 5.48 -13.31
C ASP A 70 -7.98 5.53 -13.54
N GLU A 71 -8.63 4.37 -13.66
CA GLU A 71 -10.09 4.25 -13.85
C GLU A 71 -10.89 4.76 -12.63
N LEU A 72 -10.46 4.41 -11.41
CA LEU A 72 -11.08 4.91 -10.18
C LEU A 72 -10.97 6.44 -10.07
N GLU A 73 -9.82 7.03 -10.41
CA GLU A 73 -9.62 8.48 -10.40
C GLU A 73 -10.53 9.20 -11.40
N VAL A 74 -10.81 8.59 -12.57
CA VAL A 74 -11.80 9.14 -13.53
C VAL A 74 -13.20 9.17 -12.93
N VAL A 75 -13.60 8.14 -12.16
CA VAL A 75 -14.86 8.17 -11.40
C VAL A 75 -14.84 9.29 -10.35
N LEU A 76 -13.74 9.43 -9.59
CA LEU A 76 -13.59 10.49 -8.58
C LEU A 76 -13.70 11.90 -9.21
N LYS A 77 -13.05 12.13 -10.36
CA LYS A 77 -13.17 13.37 -11.14
C LYS A 77 -14.63 13.67 -11.46
N GLY A 78 -15.36 12.69 -12.00
CA GLY A 78 -16.76 12.83 -12.40
C GLY A 78 -17.69 13.20 -11.25
N VAL A 79 -17.54 12.58 -10.08
CA VAL A 79 -18.39 12.86 -8.91
C VAL A 79 -18.02 14.16 -8.18
N LEU A 80 -16.74 14.57 -8.21
CA LEU A 80 -16.27 15.83 -7.60
C LEU A 80 -16.61 17.08 -8.43
N GLU A 81 -16.68 16.95 -9.76
CA GLU A 81 -17.07 18.05 -10.67
C GLU A 81 -18.59 18.23 -10.80
N ARG A 82 -19.39 17.21 -10.50
CA ARG A 82 -20.84 17.23 -10.62
C ARG A 82 -21.49 18.24 -9.65
N GLU A 83 -22.15 19.26 -10.20
CA GLU A 83 -22.98 20.20 -9.41
C GLU A 83 -24.32 19.57 -9.02
N GLU A 84 -24.67 19.65 -7.73
CA GLU A 84 -25.89 19.07 -7.17
C GLU A 84 -26.58 20.04 -6.23
N SER A 85 -27.89 20.22 -6.41
CA SER A 85 -28.68 21.22 -5.67
C SER A 85 -28.98 20.85 -4.20
N ARG A 86 -28.68 19.62 -3.78
CA ARG A 86 -28.85 19.11 -2.41
C ARG A 86 -27.76 18.07 -2.07
N SER A 87 -26.60 18.55 -1.61
CA SER A 87 -25.54 17.70 -1.05
C SER A 87 -25.32 18.05 0.43
N SER A 88 -24.71 17.15 1.22
CA SER A 88 -24.39 17.43 2.62
C SER A 88 -23.25 18.46 2.74
N SER A 89 -23.02 18.98 3.95
CA SER A 89 -21.94 19.93 4.21
C SER A 89 -20.57 19.33 3.85
N SER A 90 -20.35 18.06 4.19
CA SER A 90 -19.11 17.32 3.89
C SER A 90 -18.88 17.12 2.40
N LEU A 91 -19.93 16.74 1.66
CA LEU A 91 -19.84 16.57 0.20
C LEU A 91 -19.56 17.91 -0.49
N THR A 92 -20.20 19.00 -0.02
CA THR A 92 -19.89 20.36 -0.49
C THR A 92 -18.43 20.72 -0.21
N LYS A 93 -17.92 20.46 1.00
CA LYS A 93 -16.52 20.71 1.39
C LYS A 93 -15.54 19.95 0.48
N ALA A 94 -15.79 18.67 0.19
CA ALA A 94 -14.96 17.88 -0.72
C ALA A 94 -14.91 18.48 -2.15
N LYS A 95 -16.08 18.88 -2.69
CA LYS A 95 -16.17 19.53 -4.01
C LYS A 95 -15.49 20.91 -4.03
N VAL A 96 -15.58 21.70 -2.96
CA VAL A 96 -14.86 23.00 -2.84
C VAL A 96 -13.34 22.78 -2.76
N LEU A 97 -12.87 21.78 -2.01
CA LEU A 97 -11.45 21.47 -1.91
C LEU A 97 -10.87 21.07 -3.27
N TYR A 98 -11.58 20.21 -4.03
CA TYR A 98 -11.20 19.83 -5.38
C TYR A 98 -11.12 21.03 -6.34
N ARG A 99 -12.13 21.93 -6.31
CA ARG A 99 -12.10 23.18 -7.10
C ARG A 99 -10.93 24.09 -6.73
N SER A 100 -10.58 24.18 -5.45
CA SER A 100 -9.42 24.98 -5.03
C SER A 100 -8.11 24.44 -5.59
N CYS A 101 -7.95 23.12 -5.59
CA CYS A 101 -6.76 22.45 -6.10
C CYS A 101 -6.63 22.55 -7.62
N THR A 102 -7.74 22.44 -8.36
CA THR A 102 -7.76 22.46 -9.83
C THR A 102 -7.67 23.85 -10.47
N ASN A 103 -7.73 24.92 -9.66
CA ASN A 103 -7.67 26.29 -10.16
C ASN A 103 -6.22 26.80 -10.24
N GLU A 104 -5.44 26.23 -11.17
CA GLU A 104 -4.04 26.60 -11.42
C GLU A 104 -3.85 28.11 -11.62
N SER A 105 -4.80 28.80 -12.28
CA SER A 105 -4.71 30.25 -12.51
C SER A 105 -4.62 31.07 -11.22
N VAL A 106 -5.31 30.65 -10.14
CA VAL A 106 -5.24 31.32 -8.84
C VAL A 106 -4.00 30.88 -8.05
N ILE A 107 -3.54 29.63 -8.24
CA ILE A 107 -2.30 29.13 -7.61
C ILE A 107 -1.09 29.91 -8.17
N GLU A 108 -0.95 29.95 -9.49
CA GLU A 108 0.12 30.68 -10.20
C GLU A 108 0.11 32.18 -9.90
N GLN A 109 -1.08 32.81 -9.83
CA GLN A 109 -1.20 34.23 -9.47
C GLN A 109 -0.63 34.54 -8.06
N ARG A 110 -0.61 33.56 -7.16
CA ARG A 110 -0.15 33.75 -5.76
C ARG A 110 1.34 33.43 -5.58
N GLY A 111 1.94 32.65 -6.49
CA GLY A 111 3.37 32.28 -6.46
C GLY A 111 3.82 31.68 -5.12
N GLY A 112 5.08 31.90 -4.74
CA GLY A 112 5.63 31.45 -3.46
C GLY A 112 5.07 32.14 -2.20
N THR A 113 4.25 33.19 -2.34
CA THR A 113 3.77 34.03 -1.23
C THR A 113 3.15 33.25 -0.05
N PRO A 114 2.29 32.23 -0.26
CA PRO A 114 1.69 31.48 0.85
C PRO A 114 2.73 30.72 1.70
N LEU A 115 3.79 30.21 1.06
CA LEU A 115 4.87 29.47 1.73
C LEU A 115 5.61 30.35 2.76
N PHE A 116 5.75 31.66 2.52
CA PHE A 116 6.47 32.54 3.44
C PHE A 116 5.79 32.62 4.81
N THR A 117 4.46 32.49 4.87
CA THR A 117 3.72 32.46 6.15
C THR A 117 4.03 31.21 6.96
N VAL A 118 4.31 30.08 6.29
CA VAL A 118 4.72 28.82 6.92
C VAL A 118 6.17 28.92 7.37
N LEU A 119 7.07 29.42 6.51
CA LEU A 119 8.49 29.59 6.85
C LEU A 119 8.65 30.43 8.13
N GLN A 120 7.99 31.57 8.23
CA GLN A 120 8.02 32.42 9.44
C GLN A 120 7.54 31.69 10.71
N ASP A 121 6.53 30.82 10.59
CA ASP A 121 5.97 30.06 11.71
C ASP A 121 6.84 28.85 12.15
N VAL A 122 7.76 28.39 11.28
CA VAL A 122 8.70 27.27 11.56
C VAL A 122 10.17 27.72 11.69
N PHE A 123 10.38 28.95 12.18
CA PHE A 123 11.69 29.55 12.43
C PHE A 123 12.54 29.82 11.17
N GLU A 124 11.90 30.08 10.03
CA GLU A 124 12.51 30.32 8.71
C GLU A 124 13.42 29.20 8.18
N TRP A 125 13.77 29.32 6.89
CA TRP A 125 14.80 28.50 6.27
C TRP A 125 16.09 29.33 6.11
N PRO A 126 17.19 29.03 6.84
CA PRO A 126 18.38 29.89 6.87
C PRO A 126 18.95 30.23 5.49
N ILE A 127 18.96 29.27 4.56
CA ILE A 127 19.46 29.44 3.18
C ILE A 127 18.66 30.53 2.43
N ALA A 128 17.37 30.68 2.74
CA ALA A 128 16.42 31.52 2.02
C ALA A 128 15.99 32.81 2.77
N THR A 129 16.73 33.20 3.80
CA THR A 129 16.60 34.50 4.48
C THR A 129 17.97 35.13 4.71
N ASP A 130 17.98 36.41 5.08
CA ASP A 130 19.18 37.11 5.56
C ASP A 130 19.11 37.28 7.10
N ASP A 131 20.27 37.42 7.74
CA ASP A 131 20.45 37.62 9.19
C ASP A 131 19.73 36.60 10.09
N TRP A 132 19.63 35.33 9.67
CA TRP A 132 18.89 34.28 10.39
C TRP A 132 19.31 34.12 11.86
N ASP A 133 20.61 34.12 12.14
CA ASP A 133 21.14 33.98 13.52
C ASP A 133 20.64 35.08 14.45
N THR A 134 20.52 36.31 13.93
CA THR A 134 20.08 37.48 14.69
C THR A 134 18.56 37.50 14.84
N ASN A 135 17.82 37.13 13.78
CA ASN A 135 16.36 37.24 13.75
C ASN A 135 15.65 36.03 14.39
N TYR A 136 16.25 34.84 14.32
CA TYR A 136 15.67 33.57 14.75
C TYR A 136 16.62 32.78 15.64
N GLY A 137 17.90 32.65 15.26
CA GLY A 137 18.89 31.79 15.93
C GLY A 137 19.04 32.02 17.44
N MET A 138 19.08 33.29 17.90
CA MET A 138 19.18 33.61 19.33
C MET A 138 18.05 33.05 20.22
N ASN A 139 16.86 32.81 19.65
CA ASN A 139 15.71 32.23 20.35
C ASN A 139 15.37 30.82 19.85
N TRP A 140 16.18 30.26 18.95
CA TRP A 140 15.91 28.97 18.34
C TRP A 140 16.28 27.85 19.31
N ARG A 141 15.37 26.88 19.43
CA ARG A 141 15.60 25.61 20.12
C ARG A 141 15.13 24.48 19.22
N ALA A 142 15.90 23.39 19.20
CA ALA A 142 15.58 22.24 18.37
C ALA A 142 14.24 21.62 18.77
N GLU A 143 13.99 21.50 20.07
CA GLU A 143 12.74 20.98 20.63
C GLU A 143 11.54 21.79 20.17
N ASP A 144 11.62 23.13 20.20
CA ASP A 144 10.54 24.01 19.76
C ASP A 144 10.28 23.86 18.25
N ALA A 145 11.33 23.79 17.43
CA ALA A 145 11.18 23.71 15.97
C ALA A 145 10.69 22.32 15.50
N ILE A 146 11.23 21.24 16.07
CA ILE A 146 10.78 19.87 15.80
C ILE A 146 9.33 19.69 16.29
N ALA A 147 9.01 20.16 17.50
CA ALA A 147 7.65 20.10 18.02
C ALA A 147 6.68 20.93 17.18
N LYS A 148 7.05 22.13 16.74
CA LYS A 148 6.22 22.99 15.89
C LYS A 148 5.90 22.35 14.54
N LEU A 149 6.92 21.78 13.88
CA LEU A 149 6.76 21.05 12.61
C LEU A 149 5.85 19.82 12.79
N ASN A 150 6.01 19.08 13.88
CA ASN A 150 5.22 17.89 14.16
C ASN A 150 3.78 18.23 14.57
N GLU A 151 3.57 19.10 15.57
CA GLU A 151 2.25 19.43 16.13
C GLU A 151 1.31 20.09 15.10
N LYS A 152 1.83 21.02 14.30
CA LYS A 152 0.99 21.84 13.40
C LYS A 152 0.91 21.28 11.98
N TYR A 153 1.99 20.69 11.48
CA TYR A 153 2.10 20.26 10.08
C TYR A 153 2.24 18.74 9.91
N GLY A 154 2.30 17.97 11.00
CA GLY A 154 2.52 16.52 10.98
C GLY A 154 3.91 16.12 10.43
N LYS A 155 4.87 17.06 10.37
CA LYS A 155 6.19 16.84 9.79
C LYS A 155 7.18 16.40 10.88
N GLN A 156 7.66 15.18 10.72
CA GLN A 156 8.57 14.50 11.63
C GLN A 156 9.98 14.58 11.06
N VAL A 157 10.88 15.30 11.73
CA VAL A 157 12.26 15.55 11.28
C VAL A 157 13.23 15.34 12.43
N LEU A 158 14.41 14.77 12.15
CA LEU A 158 15.44 14.32 13.11
C LEU A 158 14.96 13.20 14.06
N ILE A 159 13.79 13.34 14.68
CA ILE A 159 13.16 12.36 15.56
C ILE A 159 11.71 12.21 15.10
N SER A 160 11.31 10.99 14.74
CA SER A 160 9.90 10.69 14.57
C SER A 160 9.28 10.48 15.94
N PHE A 161 8.25 11.26 16.28
CA PHE A 161 7.41 10.95 17.43
C PHE A 161 5.93 11.10 17.08
N PHE A 162 5.10 10.18 17.57
CA PHE A 162 3.69 10.14 17.23
C PHE A 162 2.85 9.42 18.27
N ILE A 163 1.54 9.59 18.17
CA ILE A 163 0.57 8.78 18.90
C ILE A 163 0.07 7.67 17.97
N GLY A 164 0.16 6.44 18.47
CA GLY A 164 -0.26 5.19 17.84
C GLY A 164 -0.86 4.25 18.89
N THR A 165 -1.42 3.12 18.46
CA THR A 165 -1.88 2.05 19.36
C THR A 165 -0.69 1.48 20.13
N ASP A 166 -0.85 1.14 21.41
CA ASP A 166 0.20 0.43 22.15
C ASP A 166 0.20 -1.05 21.70
N ASP A 167 1.29 -1.54 21.11
CA ASP A 167 1.33 -2.91 20.61
C ASP A 167 1.05 -3.95 21.71
N ARG A 168 1.35 -3.67 22.99
CA ARG A 168 1.05 -4.59 24.11
C ARG A 168 -0.23 -4.25 24.89
N ASP A 169 -0.97 -3.23 24.49
CA ASP A 169 -2.36 -2.97 24.89
C ASP A 169 -3.10 -2.30 23.74
N SER A 170 -3.60 -3.13 22.83
CA SER A 170 -4.34 -2.75 21.63
C SER A 170 -5.64 -1.97 21.87
N ASN A 171 -6.02 -1.73 23.14
CA ASN A 171 -7.15 -0.89 23.52
C ASN A 171 -6.72 0.54 23.89
N ALA A 172 -5.42 0.79 24.04
CA ALA A 172 -4.83 2.05 24.43
C ALA A 172 -3.99 2.68 23.30
N HIS A 173 -3.68 3.97 23.45
CA HIS A 173 -2.73 4.67 22.61
C HIS A 173 -1.52 5.11 23.46
N ILE A 174 -0.34 5.11 22.86
CA ILE A 174 0.93 5.51 23.49
C ILE A 174 1.73 6.42 22.55
N ILE A 175 2.63 7.23 23.14
CA ILE A 175 3.61 8.01 22.40
C ILE A 175 4.73 7.06 21.96
N HIS A 176 5.00 7.03 20.67
CA HIS A 176 6.10 6.33 20.04
C HIS A 176 7.21 7.33 19.72
N PHE A 177 8.47 6.86 19.81
CA PHE A 177 9.65 7.52 19.29
C PHE A 177 10.34 6.55 18.33
N ASP A 178 10.77 7.05 17.17
CA ASP A 178 11.33 6.23 16.08
C ASP A 178 12.28 7.07 15.21
N GLN A 179 13.02 6.41 14.32
CA GLN A 179 13.85 7.07 13.32
C GLN A 179 13.01 7.93 12.36
N PRO A 180 13.53 9.08 11.88
CA PRO A 180 12.80 9.96 10.97
C PRO A 180 12.72 9.35 9.57
N SER A 181 11.80 9.88 8.76
CA SER A 181 11.86 9.69 7.33
C SER A 181 13.10 10.37 6.75
N LEU A 182 13.85 9.62 5.94
CA LEU A 182 14.73 10.18 4.92
C LEU A 182 13.87 10.65 3.72
N GLY A 183 14.49 11.02 2.61
CA GLY A 183 13.73 11.41 1.41
C GLY A 183 14.53 11.60 0.13
N LEU A 184 15.81 11.22 0.12
CA LEU A 184 16.13 10.12 -0.78
C LEU A 184 15.51 8.83 -0.22
N SER A 185 15.01 7.98 -1.12
CA SER A 185 13.95 7.02 -0.80
C SER A 185 14.33 5.90 0.18
N SER A 186 15.62 5.60 0.34
CA SER A 186 16.14 4.73 1.40
C SER A 186 17.52 5.20 1.88
N ARG A 187 18.02 4.62 2.97
CA ARG A 187 19.39 4.85 3.47
C ARG A 187 20.47 4.49 2.45
N ASP A 188 20.22 3.53 1.54
CA ASP A 188 21.16 3.10 0.51
C ASP A 188 21.52 4.22 -0.48
N TYR A 189 20.58 5.11 -0.78
CA TYR A 189 20.81 6.23 -1.70
C TYR A 189 21.92 7.16 -1.24
N TYR A 190 22.13 7.29 0.08
CA TYR A 190 23.11 8.21 0.68
C TYR A 190 24.57 7.81 0.45
N VAL A 191 24.81 6.61 -0.09
CA VAL A 191 26.13 6.22 -0.64
C VAL A 191 26.52 7.11 -1.83
N CYS A 192 25.54 7.59 -2.62
CA CYS A 192 25.72 8.53 -3.74
C CYS A 192 26.77 8.13 -4.80
N THR A 193 26.89 6.84 -5.07
CA THR A 193 27.77 6.32 -6.14
C THR A 193 27.04 5.27 -6.98
N GLY A 194 27.43 5.11 -8.25
CA GLY A 194 26.87 4.08 -9.12
C GLY A 194 25.37 4.35 -9.36
N PRO A 195 24.46 3.40 -9.08
CA PRO A 195 23.03 3.57 -9.36
C PRO A 195 22.34 4.69 -8.54
N TYR A 196 23.03 5.26 -7.54
CA TYR A 196 22.47 6.32 -6.66
C TYR A 196 23.06 7.71 -6.92
N GLU A 197 24.08 7.83 -7.77
CA GLU A 197 24.82 9.09 -8.00
C GLU A 197 23.91 10.19 -8.56
N GLU A 198 23.14 9.90 -9.60
CA GLU A 198 22.22 10.84 -10.25
C GLU A 198 21.12 11.33 -9.30
N ALA A 199 20.62 10.46 -8.42
CA ALA A 199 19.61 10.83 -7.43
C ALA A 199 20.13 11.84 -6.41
N CYS A 200 21.36 11.65 -5.89
CA CYS A 200 21.99 12.61 -5.00
C CYS A 200 22.26 13.96 -5.68
N VAL A 201 22.82 13.94 -6.91
CA VAL A 201 23.09 15.17 -7.68
C VAL A 201 21.79 15.93 -8.01
N THR A 202 20.73 15.21 -8.37
CA THR A 202 19.40 15.80 -8.63
C THR A 202 18.83 16.41 -7.36
N TYR A 203 18.99 15.75 -6.21
CA TYR A 203 18.48 16.25 -4.94
C TYR A 203 19.23 17.51 -4.45
N GLU A 204 20.56 17.56 -4.56
CA GLU A 204 21.33 18.79 -4.28
C GLU A 204 20.93 19.95 -5.20
N ASN A 205 20.70 19.68 -6.49
CA ASN A 205 20.22 20.71 -7.42
C ASN A 205 18.79 21.17 -7.08
N PHE A 206 17.89 20.26 -6.71
CA PHE A 206 16.52 20.60 -6.27
C PHE A 206 16.54 21.56 -5.06
N MET A 207 17.30 21.23 -4.01
CA MET A 207 17.44 22.12 -2.84
C MET A 207 18.03 23.49 -3.24
N THR A 208 19.04 23.47 -4.11
CA THR A 208 19.71 24.67 -4.61
C THR A 208 18.74 25.59 -5.36
N ASP A 209 17.93 25.02 -6.26
CA ASP A 209 17.05 25.81 -7.13
C ASP A 209 15.78 26.28 -6.41
N LEU A 210 15.25 25.49 -5.46
CA LEU A 210 14.20 25.94 -4.55
C LEU A 210 14.66 27.12 -3.68
N ALA A 211 15.89 27.07 -3.14
CA ALA A 211 16.45 28.18 -2.38
C ALA A 211 16.64 29.44 -3.25
N LYS A 212 17.08 29.31 -4.50
CA LYS A 212 17.16 30.44 -5.45
C LYS A 212 15.79 31.06 -5.72
N LEU A 213 14.77 30.22 -5.95
CA LEU A 213 13.40 30.68 -6.23
C LEU A 213 12.86 31.50 -5.06
N ILE A 214 12.91 30.97 -3.83
CA ILE A 214 12.42 31.67 -2.63
C ILE A 214 13.19 32.98 -2.40
N ARG A 215 14.51 33.01 -2.59
CA ARG A 215 15.29 34.25 -2.48
C ARG A 215 14.91 35.28 -3.55
N THR A 216 14.65 34.82 -4.78
CA THR A 216 14.24 35.69 -5.90
C THR A 216 12.86 36.31 -5.64
N ASP A 217 11.88 35.51 -5.23
CA ASP A 217 10.52 35.96 -4.90
C ASP A 217 10.50 36.93 -3.70
N ARG A 218 11.44 36.77 -2.76
CA ARG A 218 11.66 37.70 -1.63
C ARG A 218 12.45 38.96 -1.99
N GLY A 219 12.95 39.08 -3.22
CA GLY A 219 13.82 40.19 -3.65
C GLY A 219 15.22 40.18 -3.01
N LEU A 220 15.64 39.05 -2.42
CA LEU A 220 16.94 38.88 -1.78
C LEU A 220 18.03 38.58 -2.81
N LYS A 221 19.28 38.93 -2.48
CA LYS A 221 20.43 38.60 -3.34
C LYS A 221 20.60 37.08 -3.44
N VAL A 222 20.62 36.55 -4.66
CA VAL A 222 20.98 35.15 -4.95
C VAL A 222 22.51 35.02 -5.04
N ASN A 223 23.08 34.09 -4.28
CA ASN A 223 24.50 33.73 -4.33
C ASN A 223 24.63 32.21 -4.47
N ASP A 224 24.70 31.72 -5.72
CA ASP A 224 24.73 30.29 -6.05
C ASP A 224 25.83 29.53 -5.28
N THR A 225 27.03 30.11 -5.15
CA THR A 225 28.14 29.48 -4.42
C THR A 225 27.82 29.27 -2.94
N ASN A 226 27.19 30.24 -2.27
CA ASN A 226 26.81 30.10 -0.86
C ASN A 226 25.67 29.08 -0.69
N ILE A 227 24.64 29.17 -1.55
CA ILE A 227 23.50 28.24 -1.54
C ILE A 227 24.00 26.80 -1.71
N ARG A 228 24.88 26.53 -2.68
CA ARG A 228 25.47 25.19 -2.88
C ARG A 228 26.33 24.72 -1.70
N GLN A 229 27.03 25.63 -1.01
CA GLN A 229 27.81 25.27 0.19
C GLN A 229 26.90 24.86 1.36
N GLU A 230 25.81 25.58 1.60
CA GLU A 230 24.84 25.19 2.63
C GLU A 230 24.10 23.90 2.26
N VAL A 231 23.71 23.74 1.00
CA VAL A 231 23.10 22.49 0.49
C VAL A 231 24.04 21.28 0.64
N ALA A 232 25.34 21.44 0.41
CA ALA A 232 26.32 20.38 0.64
C ALA A 232 26.44 20.00 2.14
N ARG A 233 26.27 20.95 3.07
CA ARG A 233 26.21 20.66 4.52
C ARG A 233 24.93 19.92 4.89
N VAL A 234 23.78 20.33 4.34
CA VAL A 234 22.50 19.63 4.47
C VAL A 234 22.63 18.17 4.04
N MET A 235 23.20 17.93 2.85
CA MET A 235 23.41 16.57 2.34
C MET A 235 24.41 15.77 3.18
N MET A 236 25.44 16.40 3.74
CA MET A 236 26.39 15.75 4.66
C MET A 236 25.70 15.29 5.95
N MET A 237 24.91 16.17 6.58
CA MET A 237 24.18 15.85 7.80
C MET A 237 23.13 14.74 7.55
N GLU A 238 22.44 14.75 6.41
CA GLU A 238 21.53 13.64 6.07
C GLU A 238 22.25 12.31 5.86
N LYS A 239 23.46 12.29 5.29
CA LYS A 239 24.27 11.07 5.19
C LYS A 239 24.58 10.49 6.56
N GLU A 240 24.85 11.34 7.55
CA GLU A 240 25.09 10.92 8.93
C GLU A 240 23.81 10.36 9.58
N ILE A 241 22.66 11.02 9.41
CA ILE A 241 21.36 10.50 9.87
C ILE A 241 21.03 9.17 9.19
N ALA A 242 21.18 9.07 7.87
CA ALA A 242 20.91 7.86 7.10
C ALA A 242 21.80 6.69 7.54
N ASN A 243 23.08 6.96 7.84
CA ASN A 243 23.99 5.97 8.40
C ASN A 243 23.59 5.53 9.82
N ALA A 244 23.04 6.44 10.64
CA ALA A 244 22.53 6.16 11.98
C ALA A 244 21.15 5.47 12.02
N THR A 245 20.41 5.43 10.90
CA THR A 245 19.14 4.67 10.83
C THR A 245 19.37 3.17 10.71
N ASP A 246 18.58 2.40 11.46
CA ASP A 246 18.56 0.93 11.40
C ASP A 246 18.01 0.45 10.04
N THR A 247 18.46 -0.74 9.62
CA THR A 247 18.00 -1.36 8.37
C THR A 247 16.59 -1.95 8.54
N PRO A 248 15.80 -2.12 7.45
CA PRO A 248 14.53 -2.83 7.52
C PRO A 248 14.65 -4.26 8.11
N GLU A 249 15.78 -4.93 7.86
CA GLU A 249 16.12 -6.26 8.34
C GLU A 249 16.28 -6.30 9.87
N ASP A 250 16.91 -5.27 10.45
CA ASP A 250 17.07 -5.14 11.91
C ASP A 250 15.75 -4.78 12.61
N ARG A 251 14.80 -4.22 11.86
CA ARG A 251 13.52 -3.71 12.37
C ARG A 251 12.32 -4.63 12.15
N ASN A 252 12.48 -5.75 11.45
CA ASN A 252 11.37 -6.65 11.11
C ASN A 252 10.75 -7.39 12.31
N ASN A 253 11.45 -7.49 13.44
CA ASN A 253 10.99 -8.19 14.64
C ASN A 253 10.29 -7.23 15.62
N PRO A 254 8.94 -7.22 15.70
CA PRO A 254 8.20 -6.28 16.55
C PRO A 254 8.48 -6.50 18.06
N VAL A 255 8.89 -7.70 18.47
CA VAL A 255 9.19 -8.00 19.88
C VAL A 255 10.48 -7.32 20.34
N LEU A 256 11.47 -7.18 19.44
CA LEU A 256 12.73 -6.48 19.72
C LEU A 256 12.63 -4.96 19.50
N LEU A 257 11.81 -4.53 18.54
CA LEU A 257 11.55 -3.11 18.25
C LEU A 257 10.78 -2.42 19.40
N TYR A 258 9.86 -3.14 20.07
CA TYR A 258 9.05 -2.60 21.17
C TYR A 258 9.86 -2.37 22.46
N ASN A 259 10.20 -1.11 22.74
CA ASN A 259 11.01 -0.70 23.89
C ASN A 259 10.30 0.35 24.76
N LYS A 260 9.27 -0.07 25.52
CA LYS A 260 8.47 0.81 26.38
C LYS A 260 9.23 1.27 27.63
N MET A 261 9.36 2.58 27.81
CA MET A 261 10.01 3.20 28.97
C MET A 261 9.29 4.51 29.42
N PRO A 262 9.42 4.93 30.69
CA PRO A 262 9.03 6.27 31.12
C PRO A 262 9.85 7.36 30.43
N LEU A 263 9.26 8.55 30.22
CA LEU A 263 9.97 9.71 29.63
C LEU A 263 11.20 10.14 30.45
N GLU A 264 11.19 9.94 31.76
CA GLU A 264 12.35 10.16 32.64
C GLU A 264 13.54 9.26 32.25
N ILE A 265 13.29 7.98 31.99
CA ILE A 265 14.32 7.02 31.58
C ILE A 265 14.79 7.32 30.15
N LEU A 266 13.88 7.70 29.25
CA LEU A 266 14.21 8.16 27.90
C LEU A 266 15.18 9.35 27.97
N ASN A 267 14.85 10.38 28.74
CA ASN A 267 15.68 11.58 28.90
C ASN A 267 17.05 11.29 29.53
N ASN A 268 17.13 10.34 30.47
CA ASN A 268 18.39 9.97 31.12
C ASN A 268 19.31 9.12 30.24
N ASN A 269 18.74 8.32 29.32
CA ASN A 269 19.50 7.40 28.45
C ASN A 269 19.82 8.02 27.07
N PHE A 270 19.00 8.96 26.60
CA PHE A 270 19.07 9.55 25.27
C PHE A 270 19.02 11.08 25.35
N THR A 271 20.16 11.68 25.72
CA THR A 271 20.32 13.13 25.73
C THR A 271 20.44 13.68 24.31
N LEU A 272 19.71 14.74 24.01
CA LEU A 272 19.71 15.37 22.69
C LEU A 272 20.73 16.52 22.62
N GLU A 273 21.73 16.35 21.75
CA GLU A 273 22.65 17.40 21.30
C GLU A 273 22.40 17.62 19.80
N PHE A 274 22.31 18.88 19.36
CA PHE A 274 21.80 19.23 18.02
C PHE A 274 22.72 20.20 17.25
N ASP A 275 22.98 19.85 15.99
CA ASP A 275 23.27 20.74 14.85
C ASP A 275 22.42 20.24 13.64
N SER A 276 21.98 21.09 12.68
CA SER A 276 20.90 20.76 11.69
C SER A 276 21.16 21.26 10.23
N ARG A 277 20.41 20.96 9.14
CA ARG A 277 19.00 20.50 8.90
C ARG A 277 18.88 19.74 7.53
N ALA A 278 17.70 19.27 7.08
CA ALA A 278 17.42 18.31 5.96
C ALA A 278 16.22 18.68 5.01
N ILE A 279 15.88 17.85 3.97
CA ILE A 279 14.60 17.67 3.18
C ILE A 279 14.50 18.25 1.73
N TYR A 280 13.66 17.82 0.73
CA TYR A 280 13.52 16.57 -0.12
C TYR A 280 12.79 16.87 -1.48
N GLY A 281 12.96 16.13 -2.61
CA GLY A 281 12.23 16.38 -3.90
C GLY A 281 12.35 15.37 -5.09
N THR A 282 11.45 15.49 -6.11
CA THR A 282 11.29 14.60 -7.31
C THR A 282 11.05 15.37 -8.65
N THR A 283 10.89 14.70 -9.81
CA THR A 283 11.20 15.28 -11.16
C THR A 283 10.08 15.51 -12.20
N SER A 284 8.87 14.96 -12.08
CA SER A 284 7.72 15.38 -12.93
C SER A 284 6.38 14.97 -12.33
N GLU A 285 5.39 15.84 -12.49
CA GLU A 285 4.13 15.78 -11.77
C GLU A 285 2.98 15.16 -12.59
N PRO A 286 2.13 14.28 -12.00
CA PRO A 286 0.89 13.81 -12.63
C PRO A 286 -0.08 14.96 -12.95
N ALA A 287 -1.02 14.74 -13.89
CA ALA A 287 -2.01 15.75 -14.27
C ALA A 287 -2.76 16.34 -13.06
N VAL A 288 -2.92 17.67 -13.00
CA VAL A 288 -3.40 18.37 -11.79
C VAL A 288 -4.74 17.82 -11.28
N TRP A 289 -5.72 17.58 -12.15
CA TRP A 289 -7.02 17.00 -11.74
C TRP A 289 -6.87 15.65 -11.02
N ARG A 290 -5.89 14.81 -11.42
CA ARG A 290 -5.59 13.51 -10.82
C ARG A 290 -4.99 13.69 -9.43
N GLN A 291 -4.01 14.59 -9.30
CA GLN A 291 -3.46 14.94 -7.99
C GLN A 291 -4.54 15.45 -7.04
N CYS A 292 -5.43 16.32 -7.54
CA CYS A 292 -6.53 16.88 -6.77
C CYS A 292 -7.54 15.82 -6.33
N ALA A 293 -7.92 14.88 -7.21
CA ALA A 293 -8.82 13.78 -6.86
C ALA A 293 -8.21 12.89 -5.75
N ILE A 294 -6.95 12.48 -5.90
CA ILE A 294 -6.20 11.72 -4.89
C ILE A 294 -6.09 12.51 -3.58
N TYR A 295 -5.74 13.80 -3.66
CA TYR A 295 -5.57 14.66 -2.49
C TYR A 295 -6.87 14.83 -1.69
N VAL A 296 -8.01 15.05 -2.35
CA VAL A 296 -9.31 15.12 -1.65
C VAL A 296 -9.70 13.75 -1.08
N ASN A 297 -9.45 12.65 -1.80
CA ASN A 297 -9.70 11.30 -1.29
C ASN A 297 -8.91 11.01 -0.01
N ASN A 298 -7.61 11.31 0.01
CA ASN A 298 -6.72 11.04 1.15
C ASN A 298 -7.05 11.90 2.40
N ASN A 299 -7.70 13.06 2.22
CA ASN A 299 -8.04 13.96 3.34
C ASN A 299 -9.52 13.89 3.75
N MET A 300 -10.39 13.36 2.89
CA MET A 300 -11.84 13.27 3.09
C MET A 300 -12.38 11.89 2.68
N GLU A 301 -11.65 10.83 3.06
CA GLU A 301 -11.85 9.45 2.60
C GLU A 301 -13.28 8.91 2.75
N ASN A 302 -14.00 9.31 3.80
CA ASN A 302 -15.38 8.88 4.03
C ASN A 302 -16.37 9.67 3.15
N ALA A 303 -16.14 10.95 2.91
CA ALA A 303 -16.97 11.77 2.03
C ALA A 303 -16.78 11.40 0.55
N VAL A 304 -15.53 11.18 0.12
CA VAL A 304 -15.20 10.74 -1.25
C VAL A 304 -15.58 9.26 -1.45
N GLY A 305 -15.33 8.41 -0.44
CA GLY A 305 -15.74 7.00 -0.45
C GLY A 305 -17.24 6.83 -0.59
N ARG A 306 -18.05 7.71 0.01
CA ARG A 306 -19.51 7.72 -0.19
C ARG A 306 -19.88 7.99 -1.65
N LEU A 307 -19.35 9.06 -2.24
CA LEU A 307 -19.60 9.42 -3.64
C LEU A 307 -19.19 8.31 -4.62
N TYR A 308 -18.03 7.67 -4.36
CA TYR A 308 -17.55 6.54 -5.15
C TYR A 308 -18.49 5.33 -5.06
N VAL A 309 -18.95 4.98 -3.85
CA VAL A 309 -19.85 3.85 -3.63
C VAL A 309 -21.21 4.07 -4.28
N GLU A 310 -21.78 5.28 -4.16
CA GLU A 310 -23.07 5.64 -4.76
C GLU A 310 -23.05 5.59 -6.30
N GLU A 311 -21.89 5.80 -6.94
CA GLU A 311 -21.71 5.76 -8.40
C GLU A 311 -21.29 4.38 -8.93
N ALA A 312 -20.38 3.68 -8.23
CA ALA A 312 -19.61 2.56 -8.81
C ALA A 312 -19.72 1.21 -8.07
N PHE A 313 -20.34 1.12 -6.88
CA PHE A 313 -20.34 -0.13 -6.10
C PHE A 313 -21.71 -0.86 -6.05
N PRO A 314 -21.88 -2.04 -6.69
CA PRO A 314 -23.18 -2.72 -6.86
C PRO A 314 -23.69 -3.54 -5.65
N GLY A 315 -23.35 -3.17 -4.41
CA GLY A 315 -24.00 -3.67 -3.18
C GLY A 315 -23.64 -5.10 -2.73
N ASP A 316 -24.21 -6.13 -3.36
CA ASP A 316 -24.39 -7.45 -2.74
C ASP A 316 -23.67 -8.61 -3.46
N SER A 317 -22.70 -9.30 -2.81
CA SER A 317 -22.26 -10.70 -3.11
C SER A 317 -21.11 -11.32 -2.24
N LYS A 318 -20.52 -10.64 -1.25
CA LYS A 318 -19.08 -10.88 -0.93
C LYS A 318 -18.77 -11.79 0.26
N ASP A 319 -19.56 -11.74 1.33
CA ASP A 319 -19.24 -12.30 2.65
C ASP A 319 -18.96 -13.81 2.62
N MET A 320 -19.61 -14.53 1.69
CA MET A 320 -19.44 -15.98 1.52
C MET A 320 -18.00 -16.37 1.18
N MET A 321 -17.25 -15.57 0.41
CA MET A 321 -15.88 -15.93 0.03
C MET A 321 -14.91 -15.85 1.22
N ILE A 322 -15.05 -14.83 2.07
CA ILE A 322 -14.19 -14.65 3.25
C ILE A 322 -14.44 -15.75 4.26
N THR A 323 -15.71 -16.10 4.50
CA THR A 323 -16.09 -17.25 5.33
C THR A 323 -15.45 -18.55 4.79
N ASN A 324 -15.63 -18.85 3.49
CA ASN A 324 -15.09 -20.06 2.87
C ASN A 324 -13.56 -20.17 2.97
N ILE A 325 -12.84 -19.05 2.82
CA ILE A 325 -11.36 -19.04 2.83
C ILE A 325 -10.84 -19.10 4.28
N THR A 326 -11.53 -18.46 5.23
CA THR A 326 -11.24 -18.56 6.67
C THR A 326 -11.44 -20.00 7.16
N ASP A 327 -12.54 -20.65 6.78
CA ASP A 327 -12.78 -22.07 7.08
C ASP A 327 -11.69 -22.97 6.48
N VAL A 328 -11.23 -22.69 5.25
CA VAL A 328 -10.11 -23.41 4.64
C VAL A 328 -8.81 -23.20 5.42
N PHE A 329 -8.43 -21.95 5.74
CA PHE A 329 -7.25 -21.66 6.56
C PHE A 329 -7.27 -22.46 7.87
N VAL A 330 -8.40 -22.38 8.59
CA VAL A 330 -8.62 -23.09 9.85
C VAL A 330 -8.54 -24.60 9.68
N SER A 331 -9.10 -25.18 8.61
CA SER A 331 -9.03 -26.62 8.34
C SER A 331 -7.61 -27.09 8.01
N ASN A 332 -6.82 -26.24 7.34
CA ASN A 332 -5.46 -26.57 6.94
C ASN A 332 -4.50 -26.67 8.12
N LEU A 333 -4.81 -26.03 9.25
CA LEU A 333 -4.03 -26.13 10.48
C LEU A 333 -3.86 -27.60 10.92
N ASP A 334 -4.87 -28.45 10.71
CA ASP A 334 -4.79 -29.88 11.07
C ASP A 334 -3.70 -30.61 10.26
N ASP A 335 -3.55 -30.29 8.97
CA ASP A 335 -2.55 -30.87 8.06
C ASP A 335 -1.12 -30.33 8.26
N LEU A 336 -0.93 -29.20 8.98
CA LEU A 336 0.40 -28.62 9.23
C LEU A 336 1.21 -29.47 10.23
N ALA A 337 1.97 -30.45 9.74
CA ALA A 337 2.77 -31.35 10.57
C ALA A 337 3.93 -30.68 11.33
N TRP A 338 4.26 -29.43 11.00
CA TRP A 338 5.37 -28.67 11.61
C TRP A 338 4.98 -27.93 12.90
N MET A 339 3.68 -27.79 13.16
CA MET A 339 3.12 -27.02 14.27
C MET A 339 2.47 -27.97 15.30
N ASP A 340 2.60 -27.68 16.59
CA ASP A 340 1.97 -28.47 17.66
C ASP A 340 0.47 -28.16 17.83
N ALA A 341 -0.24 -29.02 18.58
CA ALA A 341 -1.69 -28.90 18.77
C ALA A 341 -2.13 -27.68 19.59
N GLU A 342 -1.28 -27.15 20.48
CA GLU A 342 -1.57 -25.96 21.27
C GLU A 342 -1.52 -24.71 20.39
N THR A 343 -0.44 -24.57 19.61
CA THR A 343 -0.24 -23.48 18.66
C THR A 343 -1.28 -23.54 17.53
N LYS A 344 -1.64 -24.73 17.01
CA LYS A 344 -2.76 -24.91 16.07
C LYS A 344 -4.09 -24.39 16.63
N LYS A 345 -4.41 -24.73 17.88
CA LYS A 345 -5.65 -24.27 18.53
C LYS A 345 -5.66 -22.74 18.65
N ALA A 346 -4.57 -22.14 19.12
CA ALA A 346 -4.44 -20.69 19.23
C ALA A 346 -4.51 -19.98 17.87
N ALA A 347 -3.88 -20.54 16.82
CA ALA A 347 -3.96 -20.01 15.46
C ALA A 347 -5.39 -20.03 14.91
N GLY A 348 -6.13 -21.13 15.14
CA GLY A 348 -7.53 -21.25 14.79
C GLY A 348 -8.45 -20.33 15.60
N GLU A 349 -8.12 -20.01 16.86
CA GLU A 349 -8.82 -19.01 17.66
C GLU A 349 -8.56 -17.59 17.13
N LYS A 350 -7.32 -17.26 16.74
CA LYS A 350 -6.97 -15.99 16.10
C LYS A 350 -7.67 -15.81 14.76
N ALA A 351 -7.67 -16.81 13.89
CA ALA A 351 -8.26 -16.74 12.56
C ALA A 351 -9.77 -16.45 12.62
N ARG A 352 -10.50 -17.11 13.53
CA ARG A 352 -11.93 -16.87 13.76
C ARG A 352 -12.24 -15.56 14.47
N ALA A 353 -11.23 -14.88 15.02
CA ALA A 353 -11.36 -13.57 15.66
C ALA A 353 -10.98 -12.41 14.71
N ILE A 354 -10.61 -12.69 13.46
CA ILE A 354 -10.34 -11.67 12.45
C ILE A 354 -11.64 -10.88 12.19
N ARG A 355 -11.55 -9.55 12.27
CA ARG A 355 -12.63 -8.63 11.94
C ARG A 355 -12.59 -8.33 10.45
N GLU A 356 -13.65 -8.66 9.72
CA GLU A 356 -13.78 -8.33 8.30
C GLU A 356 -14.40 -6.96 8.06
N ARG A 357 -13.97 -6.28 7.00
CA ARG A 357 -14.51 -5.02 6.47
C ARG A 357 -14.53 -5.08 4.96
N ILE A 358 -15.71 -4.87 4.36
CA ILE A 358 -15.95 -5.19 2.94
C ILE A 358 -16.71 -4.04 2.28
N GLY A 359 -16.19 -3.50 1.18
CA GLY A 359 -16.77 -2.37 0.48
C GLY A 359 -16.57 -1.04 1.20
N PHE A 360 -17.46 -0.70 2.13
CA PHE A 360 -17.49 0.60 2.81
C PHE A 360 -18.17 0.52 4.18
N SER A 361 -17.98 1.56 5.00
CA SER A 361 -18.67 1.70 6.29
C SER A 361 -20.05 2.32 6.10
N GLU A 362 -21.12 1.63 6.48
CA GLU A 362 -22.51 2.15 6.41
C GLU A 362 -22.70 3.53 7.06
N ASN A 363 -21.84 3.89 8.03
CA ASN A 363 -21.86 5.21 8.66
C ASN A 363 -21.67 6.36 7.65
N ILE A 364 -20.94 6.16 6.54
CA ILE A 364 -20.73 7.21 5.52
C ILE A 364 -22.01 7.52 4.73
N MET A 365 -23.01 6.63 4.76
CA MET A 365 -24.34 6.88 4.19
C MET A 365 -25.18 7.82 5.05
N ASN A 366 -24.79 8.07 6.30
CA ASN A 366 -25.45 9.01 7.21
C ASN A 366 -24.85 10.42 7.13
N ASN A 367 -25.63 11.38 6.62
CA ASN A 367 -25.21 12.78 6.48
C ASN A 367 -24.78 13.41 7.81
N THR A 368 -25.46 13.10 8.93
CA THR A 368 -25.13 13.66 10.26
C THR A 368 -23.78 13.16 10.74
N TYR A 369 -23.44 11.89 10.46
CA TYR A 369 -22.14 11.32 10.82
C TYR A 369 -21.00 11.99 10.06
N LEU A 370 -21.11 12.09 8.72
CA LEU A 370 -20.12 12.77 7.89
C LEU A 370 -19.96 14.24 8.28
N ASP A 371 -21.07 14.98 8.39
CA ASP A 371 -21.03 16.41 8.66
C ASP A 371 -20.48 16.74 10.06
N GLN A 372 -20.59 15.80 11.01
CA GLN A 372 -19.90 15.88 12.31
C GLN A 372 -18.40 15.54 12.20
N GLU A 373 -18.00 14.56 11.39
CA GLU A 373 -16.58 14.22 11.19
C GLU A 373 -15.79 15.40 10.61
N TYR A 374 -16.34 16.09 9.60
CA TYR A 374 -15.68 17.20 8.93
C TYR A 374 -16.13 18.58 9.45
N GLN A 375 -16.76 18.67 10.64
CA GLN A 375 -17.36 19.91 11.14
C GLN A 375 -16.33 21.05 11.29
N ASP A 376 -15.13 20.75 11.79
CA ASP A 376 -14.08 21.73 12.13
C ASP A 376 -13.31 22.25 10.90
N LEU A 377 -13.55 21.68 9.71
CA LEU A 377 -12.90 22.06 8.45
C LEU A 377 -13.72 23.09 7.67
N SER A 378 -13.05 24.09 7.09
CA SER A 378 -13.68 25.11 6.25
C SER A 378 -12.72 25.56 5.14
N TYR A 379 -13.14 25.35 3.89
CA TYR A 379 -12.33 25.59 2.70
C TYR A 379 -12.84 26.80 1.91
N ARG A 380 -11.92 27.46 1.19
CA ARG A 380 -12.26 28.49 0.19
C ARG A 380 -11.71 28.07 -1.17
N ALA A 381 -12.41 28.40 -2.25
CA ALA A 381 -12.06 27.96 -3.61
C ALA A 381 -10.78 28.64 -4.13
N GLU A 382 -10.35 29.72 -3.50
CA GLU A 382 -9.21 30.55 -3.89
C GLU A 382 -7.97 30.30 -3.00
N GLU A 383 -8.11 29.47 -1.96
CA GLU A 383 -7.13 29.28 -0.88
C GLU A 383 -6.61 27.84 -0.78
N TYR A 384 -6.18 27.25 -1.90
CA TYR A 384 -5.74 25.84 -1.90
C TYR A 384 -4.62 25.56 -0.90
N PHE A 385 -3.57 26.39 -0.87
CA PHE A 385 -2.45 26.22 0.06
C PHE A 385 -2.91 26.25 1.52
N GLU A 386 -3.76 27.22 1.91
CA GLU A 386 -4.32 27.30 3.26
C GLU A 386 -5.24 26.11 3.56
N ASN A 387 -5.97 25.60 2.57
CA ASN A 387 -6.77 24.39 2.71
C ASN A 387 -5.88 23.16 2.98
N ILE A 388 -4.66 23.10 2.41
CA ILE A 388 -3.66 22.08 2.77
C ILE A 388 -3.21 22.24 4.22
N LEU A 389 -2.86 23.46 4.66
CA LEU A 389 -2.42 23.68 6.04
C LEU A 389 -3.50 23.30 7.06
N LYS A 390 -4.76 23.64 6.79
CA LYS A 390 -5.92 23.24 7.61
C LYS A 390 -6.05 21.71 7.71
N ASN A 391 -5.81 20.98 6.62
CA ASN A 391 -5.87 19.51 6.62
C ASN A 391 -4.74 18.89 7.44
N LEU A 392 -3.51 19.37 7.28
CA LEU A 392 -2.36 18.91 8.07
C LEU A 392 -2.62 19.13 9.57
N GLU A 393 -3.06 20.34 9.94
CA GLU A 393 -3.36 20.71 11.33
C GLU A 393 -4.55 19.91 11.88
N PHE A 394 -5.62 19.70 11.10
CA PHE A 394 -6.78 18.91 11.50
C PHE A 394 -6.42 17.43 11.71
N GLY A 395 -5.74 16.81 10.74
CA GLY A 395 -5.33 15.41 10.80
C GLY A 395 -4.41 15.15 11.99
N GLN A 396 -3.43 16.04 12.21
CA GLN A 396 -2.54 15.92 13.35
C GLN A 396 -3.24 16.17 14.68
N LYS A 397 -4.13 17.17 14.80
CA LYS A 397 -4.95 17.35 16.01
C LYS A 397 -5.85 16.14 16.28
N LYS A 398 -6.43 15.50 15.24
CA LYS A 398 -7.21 14.25 15.35
C LYS A 398 -6.33 13.12 15.90
N ARG A 399 -5.09 12.97 15.41
CA ARG A 399 -4.10 11.99 15.91
C ARG A 399 -3.67 12.26 17.35
N LEU A 400 -3.27 13.50 17.68
CA LEU A 400 -2.78 13.87 19.01
C LEU A 400 -3.87 13.70 20.09
N LYS A 401 -5.14 14.00 19.76
CA LYS A 401 -6.27 13.75 20.67
C LYS A 401 -6.48 12.27 21.03
N LYS A 402 -6.00 11.31 20.21
CA LYS A 402 -6.19 9.87 20.48
C LYS A 402 -5.47 9.37 21.75
N LEU A 403 -4.45 10.07 22.27
CA LEU A 403 -3.62 9.61 23.42
C LEU A 403 -4.41 9.24 24.69
N LYS A 404 -5.56 9.89 24.94
CA LYS A 404 -6.41 9.63 26.12
C LYS A 404 -7.75 8.97 25.76
N ILE A 405 -7.91 8.56 24.51
CA ILE A 405 -9.10 7.90 23.98
C ILE A 405 -8.75 6.42 23.76
N LYS A 406 -9.69 5.50 24.01
CA LYS A 406 -9.49 4.08 23.71
C LYS A 406 -9.49 3.83 22.21
N VAL A 407 -8.75 2.82 21.75
CA VAL A 407 -8.79 2.37 20.36
C VAL A 407 -10.20 1.84 20.05
N ASN A 408 -10.83 2.40 19.01
CA ASN A 408 -12.06 1.84 18.47
C ASN A 408 -11.71 0.76 17.43
N LYS A 409 -11.68 -0.51 17.83
CA LYS A 409 -11.34 -1.63 16.93
C LYS A 409 -12.33 -1.81 15.76
N GLU A 410 -13.50 -1.17 15.83
CA GLU A 410 -14.48 -1.21 14.75
C GLU A 410 -14.26 -0.15 13.65
N GLU A 411 -13.46 0.89 13.94
CA GLU A 411 -12.99 1.91 12.98
C GLU A 411 -12.24 1.23 11.81
N TRP A 412 -12.52 1.67 10.59
CA TRP A 412 -11.83 1.20 9.38
C TRP A 412 -10.42 1.81 9.31
N ILE A 413 -9.45 1.07 8.78
CA ILE A 413 -8.06 1.55 8.59
C ILE A 413 -7.84 2.30 7.26
N THR A 414 -8.86 2.34 6.38
CA THR A 414 -8.83 2.99 5.06
C THR A 414 -10.26 3.30 4.59
N GLY A 415 -10.42 4.35 3.79
CA GLY A 415 -11.65 4.65 3.04
C GLY A 415 -11.96 3.64 1.92
N ALA A 416 -13.15 3.78 1.34
CA ALA A 416 -13.73 2.83 0.36
C ALA A 416 -13.18 2.98 -1.07
N ALA A 417 -12.80 4.18 -1.48
CA ALA A 417 -12.32 4.50 -2.83
C ALA A 417 -10.80 4.22 -2.97
N VAL A 418 -10.41 2.97 -2.74
CA VAL A 418 -9.00 2.53 -2.75
C VAL A 418 -8.86 1.20 -3.48
N VAL A 419 -7.94 1.11 -4.45
CA VAL A 419 -7.56 -0.15 -5.13
C VAL A 419 -6.38 -0.78 -4.39
N ASN A 420 -6.69 -1.42 -3.25
CA ASN A 420 -5.80 -2.26 -2.47
C ASN A 420 -6.61 -3.16 -1.50
N ALA A 421 -5.94 -4.02 -0.74
CA ALA A 421 -6.48 -4.64 0.48
C ALA A 421 -5.46 -4.47 1.62
N PHE A 422 -5.86 -4.74 2.88
CA PHE A 422 -5.02 -4.49 4.05
C PHE A 422 -5.36 -5.40 5.25
N TYR A 423 -4.34 -5.82 5.98
CA TYR A 423 -4.41 -6.39 7.33
C TYR A 423 -3.87 -5.40 8.39
N SER A 424 -4.45 -5.42 9.59
CA SER A 424 -3.96 -4.67 10.75
C SER A 424 -3.77 -5.57 11.97
N SER A 425 -2.52 -5.82 12.34
CA SER A 425 -2.14 -6.68 13.48
C SER A 425 -2.78 -6.24 14.80
N SER A 426 -2.69 -4.95 15.14
CA SER A 426 -3.22 -4.40 16.40
C SER A 426 -4.75 -4.33 16.48
N ARG A 427 -5.45 -4.54 15.36
CA ARG A 427 -6.93 -4.62 15.30
C ARG A 427 -7.42 -6.04 15.03
N ASN A 428 -6.51 -6.96 14.67
CA ASN A 428 -6.80 -8.24 14.03
C ASN A 428 -7.92 -8.09 12.97
N GLN A 429 -7.71 -7.20 12.00
CA GLN A 429 -8.74 -6.76 11.06
C GLN A 429 -8.24 -6.86 9.61
N ILE A 430 -9.07 -7.41 8.71
CA ILE A 430 -8.86 -7.41 7.25
C ILE A 430 -9.84 -6.42 6.60
N VAL A 431 -9.36 -5.64 5.63
CA VAL A 431 -10.17 -4.63 4.93
C VAL A 431 -10.03 -4.75 3.42
N PHE A 432 -11.16 -4.92 2.74
CA PHE A 432 -11.31 -4.89 1.30
C PHE A 432 -12.19 -3.69 0.91
N PRO A 433 -11.61 -2.53 0.58
CA PRO A 433 -12.35 -1.37 0.08
C PRO A 433 -13.15 -1.68 -1.20
N ALA A 434 -14.18 -0.88 -1.49
CA ALA A 434 -14.98 -1.02 -2.71
C ALA A 434 -14.13 -0.94 -3.99
N GLY A 435 -13.02 -0.18 -3.97
CA GLY A 435 -12.13 0.00 -5.12
C GLY A 435 -11.37 -1.24 -5.62
N ILE A 436 -11.06 -2.24 -4.77
CA ILE A 436 -10.46 -3.50 -5.25
C ILE A 436 -11.50 -4.52 -5.71
N LEU A 437 -12.78 -4.31 -5.40
CA LEU A 437 -13.83 -5.33 -5.52
C LEU A 437 -14.57 -5.24 -6.86
N GLN A 438 -13.76 -5.23 -7.93
CA GLN A 438 -14.13 -5.13 -9.34
C GLN A 438 -13.21 -6.05 -10.19
N PRO A 439 -13.51 -6.30 -11.48
CA PRO A 439 -12.66 -7.13 -12.32
C PRO A 439 -11.22 -6.56 -12.44
N PRO A 440 -10.18 -7.41 -12.52
CA PRO A 440 -10.24 -8.86 -12.61
C PRO A 440 -10.30 -9.58 -11.25
N PHE A 441 -10.27 -8.85 -10.13
CA PHE A 441 -10.35 -9.44 -8.79
C PHE A 441 -11.71 -10.08 -8.53
N PHE A 442 -12.79 -9.32 -8.72
CA PHE A 442 -14.14 -9.74 -8.40
C PHE A 442 -15.18 -9.29 -9.43
N GLY A 443 -16.05 -10.20 -9.84
CA GLY A 443 -17.22 -9.90 -10.67
C GLY A 443 -18.36 -10.86 -10.34
N LYS A 444 -19.58 -10.34 -10.18
CA LYS A 444 -20.76 -11.16 -9.84
C LYS A 444 -21.14 -12.14 -10.95
N GLY A 445 -20.89 -11.78 -12.21
CA GLY A 445 -21.12 -12.62 -13.39
C GLY A 445 -19.87 -13.31 -13.95
N GLN A 446 -18.66 -13.03 -13.43
CA GLN A 446 -17.45 -13.74 -13.87
C GLN A 446 -17.38 -15.14 -13.21
N PRO A 447 -16.76 -16.15 -13.85
CA PRO A 447 -16.59 -17.47 -13.24
C PRO A 447 -15.91 -17.43 -11.87
N TRP A 448 -16.32 -18.33 -10.99
CA TRP A 448 -15.78 -18.50 -9.64
C TRP A 448 -14.30 -18.83 -9.65
N SER A 449 -13.82 -19.62 -10.62
CA SER A 449 -12.38 -19.79 -10.89
C SER A 449 -11.63 -18.47 -11.00
N LEU A 450 -12.20 -17.45 -11.67
CA LEU A 450 -11.60 -16.12 -11.74
C LEU A 450 -11.75 -15.37 -10.41
N ASN A 451 -12.93 -15.38 -9.78
CA ASN A 451 -13.13 -14.75 -8.46
C ASN A 451 -12.16 -15.30 -7.40
N TYR A 452 -11.99 -16.62 -7.31
CA TYR A 452 -11.04 -17.24 -6.39
C TYR A 452 -9.59 -16.98 -6.82
N GLY A 453 -9.25 -17.05 -8.12
CA GLY A 453 -7.91 -16.70 -8.61
C GLY A 453 -7.54 -15.22 -8.40
N GLY A 454 -8.54 -14.34 -8.35
CA GLY A 454 -8.42 -12.91 -8.07
C GLY A 454 -8.65 -12.59 -6.59
N ILE A 455 -9.84 -12.08 -6.25
CA ILE A 455 -10.12 -11.61 -4.88
C ILE A 455 -9.98 -12.71 -3.82
N GLY A 456 -10.21 -13.98 -4.16
CA GLY A 456 -10.01 -15.08 -3.21
C GLY A 456 -8.54 -15.23 -2.78
N MET A 457 -7.60 -15.07 -3.71
CA MET A 457 -6.17 -15.08 -3.38
C MET A 457 -5.81 -13.86 -2.50
N VAL A 458 -6.35 -12.68 -2.81
CA VAL A 458 -6.19 -11.48 -1.97
C VAL A 458 -6.78 -11.67 -0.57
N ILE A 459 -7.96 -12.28 -0.44
CA ILE A 459 -8.57 -12.59 0.87
C ILE A 459 -7.67 -13.53 1.68
N GLY A 460 -7.16 -14.60 1.06
CA GLY A 460 -6.24 -15.52 1.72
C GLY A 460 -4.90 -14.85 2.09
N HIS A 461 -4.44 -13.90 1.28
CA HIS A 461 -3.24 -13.10 1.54
C HIS A 461 -3.42 -12.25 2.82
N GLU A 462 -4.51 -11.46 2.92
CA GLU A 462 -4.80 -10.66 4.12
C GLU A 462 -5.04 -11.51 5.38
N ILE A 463 -5.65 -12.69 5.25
CA ILE A 463 -5.77 -13.64 6.37
C ILE A 463 -4.39 -14.15 6.80
N THR A 464 -3.51 -14.45 5.83
CA THR A 464 -2.18 -14.98 6.09
C THR A 464 -1.24 -13.95 6.73
N HIS A 465 -1.43 -12.64 6.48
CA HIS A 465 -0.73 -11.59 7.24
C HIS A 465 -0.96 -11.67 8.76
N GLY A 466 -2.09 -12.23 9.22
CA GLY A 466 -2.29 -12.56 10.63
C GLY A 466 -1.30 -13.58 11.20
N PHE A 467 -0.51 -14.24 10.34
CA PHE A 467 0.34 -15.38 10.66
C PHE A 467 1.68 -15.36 9.90
N ASP A 468 2.06 -14.22 9.31
CA ASP A 468 3.39 -14.01 8.75
C ASP A 468 4.44 -13.76 9.86
N ASP A 469 5.67 -13.42 9.50
CA ASP A 469 6.77 -13.24 10.46
C ASP A 469 6.57 -12.05 11.43
N ASN A 470 5.73 -11.07 11.06
CA ASN A 470 5.31 -9.96 11.92
C ASN A 470 3.99 -10.27 12.65
N GLY A 471 2.93 -10.56 11.92
CA GLY A 471 1.57 -10.71 12.43
C GLY A 471 1.40 -11.89 13.37
N ARG A 472 2.21 -12.96 13.24
CA ARG A 472 2.18 -14.09 14.20
C ARG A 472 2.50 -13.66 15.64
N ASN A 473 3.20 -12.55 15.86
CA ASN A 473 3.59 -12.07 17.19
C ASN A 473 2.44 -11.36 17.92
N PHE A 474 1.33 -11.08 17.24
CA PHE A 474 0.13 -10.48 17.82
C PHE A 474 -0.94 -11.55 18.03
N ASP A 475 -1.64 -11.52 19.16
CA ASP A 475 -2.68 -12.51 19.47
C ASP A 475 -4.03 -12.20 18.79
N LYS A 476 -5.08 -12.94 19.19
CA LYS A 476 -6.43 -12.80 18.63
C LYS A 476 -7.09 -11.43 18.88
N ASP A 477 -6.68 -10.73 19.94
CA ASP A 477 -7.22 -9.43 20.30
C ASP A 477 -6.41 -8.29 19.68
N GLY A 478 -5.19 -8.58 19.21
CA GLY A 478 -4.26 -7.64 18.59
C GLY A 478 -3.12 -7.22 19.53
N ASP A 479 -2.88 -7.95 20.63
CA ASP A 479 -1.80 -7.65 21.57
C ASP A 479 -0.52 -8.41 21.21
N LEU A 480 0.62 -7.71 21.14
CA LEU A 480 1.97 -8.23 20.90
C LEU A 480 2.40 -9.12 22.08
N LYS A 481 2.34 -10.42 21.86
CA LYS A 481 2.45 -11.45 22.88
C LYS A 481 2.86 -12.76 22.23
N ASP A 482 3.82 -13.46 22.83
CA ASP A 482 4.14 -14.81 22.38
C ASP A 482 3.01 -15.77 22.79
N TRP A 483 2.37 -16.37 21.80
CA TRP A 483 1.30 -17.38 21.95
C TRP A 483 1.65 -18.71 21.26
N TRP A 484 2.90 -18.86 20.82
CA TRP A 484 3.41 -20.05 20.14
C TRP A 484 4.31 -20.84 21.10
N THR A 485 4.41 -22.15 20.91
CA THR A 485 5.47 -22.90 21.61
C THR A 485 6.83 -22.62 20.95
N PRO A 486 7.96 -22.68 21.70
CA PRO A 486 9.29 -22.52 21.13
C PRO A 486 9.59 -23.47 19.96
N SER A 487 9.03 -24.69 19.99
CA SER A 487 9.14 -25.66 18.89
C SER A 487 8.43 -25.22 17.61
N SER A 488 7.20 -24.69 17.72
CA SER A 488 6.47 -24.19 16.56
C SER A 488 7.11 -22.91 16.00
N THR A 489 7.59 -22.02 16.87
CA THR A 489 8.34 -20.81 16.46
C THR A 489 9.63 -21.18 15.72
N GLN A 490 10.43 -22.12 16.25
CA GLN A 490 11.63 -22.60 15.55
C GLN A 490 11.28 -23.19 14.17
N LYS A 491 10.24 -24.02 14.08
CA LYS A 491 9.82 -24.64 12.81
C LYS A 491 9.32 -23.62 11.79
N PHE A 492 8.62 -22.58 12.23
CA PHE A 492 8.24 -21.46 11.38
C PHE A 492 9.48 -20.77 10.78
N HIS A 493 10.49 -20.45 11.58
CA HIS A 493 11.73 -19.83 11.08
C HIS A 493 12.52 -20.74 10.13
N GLU A 494 12.55 -22.06 10.38
CA GLU A 494 13.17 -23.03 9.47
C GLU A 494 12.46 -23.08 8.10
N LEU A 495 11.12 -22.99 8.08
CA LEU A 495 10.31 -23.03 6.87
C LEU A 495 10.30 -21.69 6.12
N SER A 496 10.16 -20.57 6.83
CA SER A 496 10.16 -19.23 6.24
C SER A 496 11.53 -18.89 5.64
N LYS A 497 12.63 -19.39 6.22
CA LYS A 497 13.96 -19.30 5.59
C LYS A 497 14.01 -19.91 4.18
N CYS A 498 13.19 -20.92 3.87
CA CYS A 498 13.10 -21.42 2.50
C CYS A 498 12.65 -20.33 1.53
N ILE A 499 11.63 -19.54 1.91
CA ILE A 499 11.08 -18.44 1.12
C ILE A 499 12.11 -17.30 1.01
N VAL A 500 12.81 -16.96 2.10
CA VAL A 500 13.95 -16.02 2.07
C VAL A 500 14.98 -16.44 1.02
N ASP A 501 15.46 -17.68 1.11
CA ASP A 501 16.50 -18.22 0.22
C ASP A 501 16.03 -18.29 -1.24
N GLN A 502 14.75 -18.63 -1.48
CA GLN A 502 14.13 -18.68 -2.81
C GLN A 502 14.06 -17.28 -3.43
N TYR A 503 13.38 -16.33 -2.76
CA TYR A 503 13.16 -15.00 -3.34
C TYR A 503 14.45 -14.18 -3.40
N GLY A 504 15.35 -14.35 -2.43
CA GLY A 504 16.70 -13.80 -2.46
C GLY A 504 17.59 -14.33 -3.60
N SER A 505 17.20 -15.41 -4.27
CA SER A 505 17.90 -15.92 -5.46
C SER A 505 17.46 -15.25 -6.77
N TYR A 506 16.33 -14.55 -6.80
CA TYR A 506 15.83 -13.89 -8.00
C TYR A 506 16.58 -12.60 -8.31
N SER A 507 17.37 -12.60 -9.39
CA SER A 507 17.93 -11.39 -10.00
C SER A 507 16.87 -10.65 -10.83
N TRP A 508 16.70 -9.35 -10.58
CA TRP A 508 15.78 -8.50 -11.33
C TRP A 508 16.50 -7.67 -12.40
N ASP A 509 16.21 -7.98 -13.65
CA ASP A 509 16.74 -7.35 -14.86
C ASP A 509 16.54 -5.83 -14.89
N LEU A 510 15.36 -5.34 -14.49
CA LEU A 510 15.06 -3.90 -14.44
C LEU A 510 15.85 -3.16 -13.33
N ALA A 511 16.28 -3.85 -12.28
CA ALA A 511 17.07 -3.29 -11.18
C ALA A 511 18.59 -3.48 -11.38
N ASN A 512 19.05 -3.50 -12.63
CA ASN A 512 20.45 -3.75 -13.02
C ASN A 512 20.99 -5.14 -12.59
N GLY A 513 20.13 -6.16 -12.55
CA GLY A 513 20.50 -7.52 -12.14
C GLY A 513 20.70 -7.68 -10.63
N GLN A 514 20.26 -6.72 -9.81
CA GLN A 514 20.24 -6.89 -8.36
C GLN A 514 19.29 -8.01 -7.94
N ASN A 515 19.67 -8.77 -6.93
CA ASN A 515 18.80 -9.75 -6.30
C ASN A 515 17.75 -9.09 -5.41
N LEU A 516 16.55 -9.67 -5.36
CA LEU A 516 15.52 -9.24 -4.40
C LEU A 516 16.00 -9.44 -2.95
N ASN A 517 15.42 -8.68 -2.03
CA ASN A 517 15.65 -8.88 -0.62
C ASN A 517 14.65 -9.90 -0.04
N GLY A 518 15.09 -11.16 0.10
CA GLY A 518 14.27 -12.24 0.63
C GLY A 518 13.82 -12.05 2.09
N ASN A 519 14.52 -11.24 2.90
CA ASN A 519 14.12 -10.91 4.26
C ASN A 519 13.04 -9.82 4.27
N ASN A 520 13.28 -8.69 3.59
CA ASN A 520 12.35 -7.56 3.60
C ASN A 520 11.03 -7.89 2.88
N THR A 521 11.06 -8.83 1.94
CA THR A 521 9.86 -9.32 1.25
C THR A 521 9.21 -10.54 1.91
N LEU A 522 9.70 -11.00 3.06
CA LEU A 522 9.30 -12.29 3.63
C LEU A 522 7.81 -12.37 3.95
N GLY A 523 7.24 -11.38 4.65
CA GLY A 523 5.83 -11.38 5.05
C GLY A 523 4.89 -11.45 3.84
N GLU A 524 5.12 -10.58 2.86
CA GLU A 524 4.40 -10.56 1.57
C GLU A 524 4.51 -11.88 0.81
N ASN A 525 5.70 -12.47 0.74
CA ASN A 525 5.92 -13.75 0.07
C ASN A 525 5.24 -14.90 0.82
N ILE A 526 5.22 -14.90 2.16
CA ILE A 526 4.45 -15.86 2.97
C ILE A 526 2.96 -15.70 2.68
N ALA A 527 2.46 -14.47 2.67
CA ALA A 527 1.06 -14.15 2.45
C ALA A 527 0.59 -14.54 1.03
N ASP A 528 1.38 -14.30 -0.01
CA ASP A 528 1.13 -14.79 -1.37
C ASP A 528 1.02 -16.32 -1.44
N ASN A 529 2.02 -17.01 -0.88
CA ASN A 529 2.13 -18.47 -0.94
C ASN A 529 1.04 -19.16 -0.11
N GLY A 530 0.61 -18.57 1.01
CA GLY A 530 -0.54 -19.04 1.78
C GLY A 530 -1.86 -18.74 1.07
N GLY A 531 -2.06 -17.50 0.66
CA GLY A 531 -3.33 -17.01 0.11
C GLY A 531 -3.76 -17.73 -1.17
N ILE A 532 -2.83 -17.98 -2.10
CA ILE A 532 -3.16 -18.72 -3.33
C ILE A 532 -3.58 -20.17 -3.03
N ARG A 533 -2.97 -20.83 -2.05
CA ARG A 533 -3.31 -22.21 -1.65
C ARG A 533 -4.70 -22.28 -1.03
N GLN A 534 -4.96 -21.40 -0.07
CA GLN A 534 -6.24 -21.31 0.63
C GLN A 534 -7.37 -21.02 -0.37
N SER A 535 -7.15 -20.07 -1.28
CA SER A 535 -8.13 -19.74 -2.32
C SER A 535 -8.37 -20.89 -3.30
N TYR A 536 -7.33 -21.58 -3.77
CA TYR A 536 -7.48 -22.73 -4.67
C TYR A 536 -8.27 -23.87 -4.01
N GLN A 537 -7.99 -24.16 -2.73
CA GLN A 537 -8.72 -25.18 -1.98
C GLN A 537 -10.17 -24.75 -1.70
N ALA A 538 -10.42 -23.45 -1.44
CA ALA A 538 -11.77 -22.92 -1.34
C ALA A 538 -12.53 -23.04 -2.68
N TYR A 539 -11.85 -22.83 -3.81
CA TYR A 539 -12.40 -23.08 -5.15
C TYR A 539 -12.70 -24.57 -5.39
N GLN A 540 -11.80 -25.47 -5.02
CA GLN A 540 -12.04 -26.92 -5.14
C GLN A 540 -13.22 -27.38 -4.25
N ASN A 541 -13.36 -26.82 -3.06
CA ASN A 541 -14.54 -27.01 -2.20
C ASN A 541 -15.82 -26.46 -2.84
N TYR A 542 -15.75 -25.28 -3.48
CA TYR A 542 -16.86 -24.71 -4.25
C TYR A 542 -17.29 -25.65 -5.39
N VAL A 543 -16.36 -26.13 -6.21
CA VAL A 543 -16.63 -27.06 -7.33
C VAL A 543 -17.18 -28.39 -6.83
N LYS A 544 -16.66 -28.93 -5.72
CA LYS A 544 -17.17 -30.15 -5.08
C LYS A 544 -18.63 -30.00 -4.61
N LYS A 545 -19.05 -28.78 -4.23
CA LYS A 545 -20.40 -28.48 -3.72
C LYS A 545 -21.40 -28.11 -4.83
N HIS A 546 -20.97 -27.38 -5.86
CA HIS A 546 -21.87 -26.81 -6.89
C HIS A 546 -21.71 -27.44 -8.28
N GLY A 547 -20.70 -28.30 -8.49
CA GLY A 547 -20.36 -28.86 -9.79
C GLY A 547 -19.30 -28.04 -10.53
N LYS A 548 -18.93 -28.50 -11.73
CA LYS A 548 -17.99 -27.79 -12.60
C LYS A 548 -18.68 -26.64 -13.32
N GLU A 549 -17.94 -25.55 -13.49
CA GLU A 549 -18.37 -24.38 -14.25
C GLU A 549 -18.35 -24.66 -15.77
N ALA A 550 -19.10 -23.85 -16.51
CA ALA A 550 -19.16 -23.89 -17.98
C ALA A 550 -17.94 -23.17 -18.60
N PRO A 551 -17.23 -23.78 -19.57
CA PRO A 551 -16.04 -23.20 -20.19
C PRO A 551 -16.24 -21.77 -20.71
N LEU A 552 -15.16 -20.99 -20.71
CA LEU A 552 -15.14 -19.66 -21.31
C LEU A 552 -15.01 -19.72 -22.85
N PRO A 553 -15.59 -18.74 -23.57
CA PRO A 553 -15.57 -18.74 -25.03
C PRO A 553 -14.18 -18.33 -25.56
N GLY A 554 -13.72 -19.01 -26.61
CA GLY A 554 -12.49 -18.66 -27.32
C GLY A 554 -11.16 -19.01 -26.62
N ILE A 555 -11.20 -19.69 -25.46
CA ILE A 555 -10.00 -20.08 -24.71
C ILE A 555 -10.04 -21.59 -24.38
N ASP A 556 -9.04 -22.34 -24.84
CA ASP A 556 -8.92 -23.79 -24.60
C ASP A 556 -8.19 -24.07 -23.27
N LEU A 557 -8.78 -23.58 -22.17
CA LEU A 557 -8.30 -23.80 -20.81
C LEU A 557 -9.46 -24.21 -19.91
N ASN A 558 -9.21 -25.20 -19.05
CA ASN A 558 -10.17 -25.60 -18.02
C ASN A 558 -10.13 -24.63 -16.82
N HIS A 559 -11.15 -24.68 -15.96
CA HIS A 559 -11.27 -23.71 -14.86
C HIS A 559 -10.17 -23.80 -13.78
N GLU A 560 -9.47 -24.92 -13.62
CA GLU A 560 -8.28 -24.99 -12.74
C GLU A 560 -7.12 -24.18 -13.36
N GLN A 561 -6.95 -24.25 -14.68
CA GLN A 561 -5.97 -23.43 -15.40
C GLN A 561 -6.36 -21.94 -15.43
N LEU A 562 -7.66 -21.64 -15.57
CA LEU A 562 -8.18 -20.26 -15.55
C LEU A 562 -8.02 -19.59 -14.17
N PHE A 563 -8.11 -20.35 -13.06
CA PHE A 563 -7.77 -19.85 -11.72
C PHE A 563 -6.34 -19.31 -11.67
N PHE A 564 -5.36 -20.11 -12.11
CA PHE A 564 -3.95 -19.71 -12.09
C PHE A 564 -3.65 -18.59 -13.10
N LEU A 565 -4.29 -18.62 -14.27
CA LEU A 565 -4.16 -17.55 -15.26
C LEU A 565 -4.71 -16.22 -14.73
N ASN A 566 -5.85 -16.21 -14.01
CA ASN A 566 -6.36 -14.97 -13.42
C ASN A 566 -5.46 -14.44 -12.29
N PHE A 567 -5.00 -15.35 -11.42
CA PHE A 567 -4.01 -15.03 -10.39
C PHE A 567 -2.78 -14.33 -11.00
N ALA A 568 -2.21 -14.87 -12.08
CA ALA A 568 -1.07 -14.26 -12.72
C ALA A 568 -1.39 -12.91 -13.39
N GLN A 569 -2.59 -12.76 -13.97
CA GLN A 569 -2.99 -11.53 -14.65
C GLN A 569 -3.34 -10.35 -13.73
N VAL A 570 -3.66 -10.61 -12.46
CA VAL A 570 -3.68 -9.57 -11.42
C VAL A 570 -2.34 -8.84 -11.30
N TRP A 571 -1.23 -9.54 -11.58
CA TRP A 571 0.14 -9.03 -11.45
C TRP A 571 0.80 -8.63 -12.78
N CYS A 572 0.06 -8.56 -13.90
CA CYS A 572 0.61 -8.03 -15.14
C CYS A 572 1.05 -6.58 -14.96
N GLY A 573 2.31 -6.29 -15.26
CA GLY A 573 2.90 -4.97 -15.04
C GLY A 573 4.40 -4.92 -15.33
N THR A 574 4.93 -3.71 -15.41
CA THR A 574 6.35 -3.44 -15.60
C THR A 574 6.75 -2.11 -14.94
N HIS A 575 8.05 -1.90 -14.76
CA HIS A 575 8.63 -0.80 -13.99
C HIS A 575 9.68 -0.08 -14.84
N ARG A 576 9.86 1.24 -14.64
CA ARG A 576 11.04 1.93 -15.18
C ARG A 576 12.29 1.50 -14.38
N PRO A 577 13.49 1.43 -14.99
CA PRO A 577 14.69 0.94 -14.29
C PRO A 577 15.02 1.69 -13.01
N GLU A 578 14.83 3.01 -13.00
CA GLU A 578 15.08 3.90 -11.86
C GLU A 578 14.14 3.56 -10.69
N HIS A 579 12.86 3.29 -11.01
CA HIS A 579 11.90 2.83 -10.02
C HIS A 579 12.17 1.39 -9.56
N ALA A 580 12.67 0.51 -10.42
CA ALA A 580 13.04 -0.85 -10.02
C ALA A 580 14.23 -0.86 -9.04
N VAL A 581 15.22 0.00 -9.26
CA VAL A 581 16.34 0.26 -8.32
C VAL A 581 15.84 0.84 -7.00
N ASN A 582 14.80 1.68 -7.02
CA ASN A 582 14.16 2.17 -5.80
C ASN A 582 13.38 1.07 -5.06
N SER A 583 12.41 0.45 -5.72
CA SER A 583 11.45 -0.46 -5.09
C SER A 583 12.11 -1.74 -4.56
N ILE A 584 13.23 -2.19 -5.14
CA ILE A 584 13.99 -3.33 -4.59
C ILE A 584 14.64 -3.03 -3.22
N LYS A 585 14.68 -1.76 -2.79
CA LYS A 585 15.15 -1.31 -1.46
C LYS A 585 14.00 -0.87 -0.54
N THR A 586 12.96 -0.25 -1.09
CA THR A 586 11.90 0.40 -0.29
C THR A 586 10.59 -0.38 -0.21
N ASP A 587 10.29 -1.24 -1.18
CA ASP A 587 9.03 -1.96 -1.24
C ASP A 587 9.16 -3.29 -0.48
N VAL A 588 8.21 -3.56 0.41
CA VAL A 588 8.10 -4.86 1.11
C VAL A 588 7.54 -5.94 0.19
N HIS A 589 6.95 -5.57 -0.95
CA HIS A 589 6.44 -6.54 -1.90
C HIS A 589 7.52 -6.96 -2.90
N SER A 590 7.59 -8.27 -3.18
CA SER A 590 8.27 -8.74 -4.40
C SER A 590 7.62 -8.11 -5.65
N PRO A 591 8.38 -7.77 -6.71
CA PRO A 591 7.79 -7.31 -7.97
C PRO A 591 6.80 -8.35 -8.53
N GLY A 592 5.71 -7.90 -9.17
CA GLY A 592 4.60 -8.78 -9.60
C GLY A 592 5.02 -10.02 -10.40
N LYS A 593 6.05 -9.91 -11.26
CA LYS A 593 6.73 -11.02 -11.94
C LYS A 593 7.14 -12.14 -10.97
N PHE A 594 7.78 -11.81 -9.86
CA PHE A 594 8.28 -12.75 -8.87
C PHE A 594 7.21 -13.20 -7.86
N ARG A 595 6.18 -12.37 -7.58
CA ARG A 595 4.97 -12.83 -6.85
C ARG A 595 4.31 -14.00 -7.58
N VAL A 596 4.15 -13.89 -8.90
CA VAL A 596 3.63 -14.98 -9.75
C VAL A 596 4.57 -16.17 -9.79
N LEU A 597 5.84 -15.97 -10.14
CA LEU A 597 6.78 -17.07 -10.35
C LEU A 597 7.03 -17.85 -9.05
N GLY A 598 7.33 -17.18 -7.93
CA GLY A 598 7.66 -17.84 -6.67
C GLY A 598 6.49 -18.61 -6.06
N SER A 599 5.29 -18.01 -6.09
CA SER A 599 4.07 -18.66 -5.57
C SER A 599 3.71 -19.92 -6.34
N LEU A 600 3.82 -19.90 -7.68
CA LEU A 600 3.46 -21.04 -8.52
C LEU A 600 4.56 -22.10 -8.58
N GLN A 601 5.84 -21.71 -8.52
CA GLN A 601 6.96 -22.64 -8.32
C GLN A 601 6.78 -23.48 -7.04
N ASN A 602 6.18 -22.91 -6.00
CA ASN A 602 5.90 -23.61 -4.76
C ASN A 602 4.62 -24.46 -4.78
N PHE A 603 3.81 -24.45 -5.85
CA PHE A 603 2.45 -25.01 -5.82
C PHE A 603 2.30 -26.25 -6.74
N PRO A 604 2.36 -27.50 -6.22
CA PRO A 604 2.20 -28.72 -7.02
C PRO A 604 0.91 -28.79 -7.84
N GLU A 605 -0.17 -28.20 -7.34
CA GLU A 605 -1.47 -28.12 -7.97
C GLU A 605 -1.44 -27.30 -9.27
N PHE A 606 -0.62 -26.24 -9.33
CA PHE A 606 -0.32 -25.52 -10.58
C PHE A 606 0.38 -26.42 -11.58
N ALA A 607 1.45 -27.10 -11.15
CA ALA A 607 2.20 -28.02 -12.01
C ALA A 607 1.32 -29.16 -12.55
N LYS A 608 0.36 -29.64 -11.74
CA LYS A 608 -0.66 -30.61 -12.15
C LYS A 608 -1.64 -30.04 -13.18
N ALA A 609 -2.15 -28.83 -12.98
CA ALA A 609 -3.11 -28.19 -13.88
C ALA A 609 -2.53 -27.89 -15.28
N PHE A 610 -1.23 -27.58 -15.36
CA PHE A 610 -0.51 -27.35 -16.63
C PHE A 610 0.35 -28.53 -17.10
N GLN A 611 0.27 -29.69 -16.42
CA GLN A 611 0.99 -30.93 -16.75
C GLN A 611 2.53 -30.76 -16.84
N CYS A 612 3.07 -29.85 -16.02
CA CYS A 612 4.48 -29.51 -16.01
C CYS A 612 5.34 -30.69 -15.56
N GLN A 613 6.39 -30.94 -16.33
CA GLN A 613 7.36 -31.99 -16.01
C GLN A 613 8.30 -31.52 -14.90
N LYS A 614 8.88 -32.50 -14.17
CA LYS A 614 9.95 -32.22 -13.22
C LYS A 614 11.13 -31.55 -13.93
N ASN A 615 11.81 -30.65 -13.23
CA ASN A 615 12.99 -29.91 -13.71
C ASN A 615 12.68 -28.88 -14.82
N THR A 616 11.41 -28.55 -15.06
CA THR A 616 11.05 -27.29 -15.74
C THR A 616 11.22 -26.12 -14.76
N ASN A 617 11.40 -24.90 -15.27
CA ASN A 617 11.65 -23.73 -14.42
C ASN A 617 10.50 -23.44 -13.42
N MET A 618 9.26 -23.80 -13.76
CA MET A 618 8.12 -23.68 -12.84
C MET A 618 7.94 -24.88 -11.89
N VAL A 619 8.82 -25.88 -11.91
CA VAL A 619 8.77 -27.07 -11.04
C VAL A 619 10.15 -27.32 -10.41
N PRO A 620 10.56 -26.52 -9.41
CA PRO A 620 11.84 -26.66 -8.72
C PRO A 620 11.90 -27.96 -7.90
N GLU A 621 13.12 -28.47 -7.67
CA GLU A 621 13.34 -29.65 -6.82
C GLU A 621 12.98 -29.38 -5.34
N LYS A 622 13.19 -28.14 -4.88
CA LYS A 622 12.86 -27.68 -3.53
C LYS A 622 11.67 -26.74 -3.59
N ILE A 623 10.58 -27.14 -2.94
CA ILE A 623 9.36 -26.33 -2.76
C ILE A 623 9.35 -25.77 -1.35
N CYS A 624 9.01 -24.49 -1.22
CA CYS A 624 8.81 -23.82 0.06
C CYS A 624 7.33 -23.81 0.45
N ARG A 625 7.05 -24.05 1.74
CA ARG A 625 5.70 -23.97 2.30
C ARG A 625 5.76 -23.63 3.79
N VAL A 626 4.92 -22.69 4.21
CA VAL A 626 4.66 -22.39 5.62
C VAL A 626 3.20 -22.77 5.93
N TRP A 627 2.25 -22.06 5.29
CA TRP A 627 0.81 -22.30 5.39
C TRP A 627 0.29 -23.22 4.26
#